data_AF-A0A2V8VM23-F1
#
_entry.id   AF-A0A2V8VM23-F1
#
_cell.length_a   1.000
_cell.length_b   1.000
_cell.length_c   1.000
_cell.angle_alpha   90.00
_cell.angle_beta   90.00
_cell.angle_gamma   90.00
#
_symmetry.space_group_name_H-M   'P 1'
#
loop_
_entity.id
_entity.type
_entity.pdbx_description
1 polymer ?
#
loop_
_entity_poly.entity_id
_entity_poly.type
_entity_poly.pdbx_seq_one_letter_code
_entity_poly.pdbx_strand_id
1 'polypeptide(L)'
;MDLALGLMVGLAAVARFAGIGFGLPLVNCRPDELTLIAHAIGFFSGDFNPHFFSYPSLLMYLYYGMYRIYYFLGLASGRFGSSGQLIVEFANDPTRFFLMGRAVSGLLGTLSVVLTYRLAARFFDTSVALISGLFLAFAYLHVRDSHFATTDVPATFFILCSYVWIAKAFEAPSVRAYLMSGTFAGIAASTKYLGVLISVPMMLVHLKDWKEAGFRPGLALDRKVFWFGGALVLLFFLGTPFSLAEPLNAFRDFRREARAVLATSDHGHIGWLYHLIVSLRHGLGLPLLLASLAGFVLAFRVDKRKAWVLLSFPLVYYALMGRGYRNFTRYAVPLVPFLCIAAGVFVGSLGAMVARRWTPRARAPLLSLMCCAVLLPGLVKIVGFDALLLKTDTRVLARRYVERAIPPGTSVCVVPLTFSELDLYPTSDALTRQMQAEPPGSIRRWMASARLEALQAKARPGYRLWEYDSQSGRFVMDGKVMDSLPDVLILEESPLPVLKRMAPEEVRNLAARKYTLTKSLLAYDDLSGSVFDERDIFYMPLEGFRNFSRPGPNIHIYERREEAPVSDDGPRQ
;
A
#
# COMPACT_ATOMS: atom_id res chain seq x y z
N MET A 1 -31.09 -7.43 11.90
CA MET A 1 -30.21 -6.46 11.19
C MET A 1 -28.79 -6.56 11.72
N ASP A 2 -28.60 -6.60 13.04
CA ASP A 2 -27.27 -6.66 13.67
C ASP A 2 -26.47 -7.91 13.32
N LEU A 3 -27.13 -9.08 13.19
CA LEU A 3 -26.48 -10.32 12.78
C LEU A 3 -25.92 -10.25 11.35
N ALA A 4 -26.66 -9.66 10.40
CA ALA A 4 -26.23 -9.59 9.00
C ALA A 4 -25.04 -8.64 8.82
N LEU A 5 -25.07 -7.49 9.51
CA LEU A 5 -23.95 -6.56 9.55
C LEU A 5 -22.74 -7.20 10.26
N GLY A 6 -22.95 -7.90 11.37
CA GLY A 6 -21.91 -8.63 12.08
C GLY A 6 -21.23 -9.69 11.21
N LEU A 7 -22.00 -10.51 10.50
CA LEU A 7 -21.48 -11.51 9.56
C LEU A 7 -20.70 -10.85 8.42
N MET A 8 -21.24 -9.79 7.82
CA MET A 8 -20.57 -9.05 6.74
C MET A 8 -19.23 -8.47 7.20
N VAL A 9 -19.17 -7.90 8.42
CA VAL A 9 -17.93 -7.36 9.01
C VAL A 9 -16.93 -8.49 9.32
N GLY A 10 -17.41 -9.63 9.85
CA GLY A 10 -16.58 -10.81 10.09
C GLY A 10 -15.93 -11.35 8.80
N LEU A 11 -16.72 -11.51 7.74
CA LEU A 11 -16.21 -11.93 6.43
C LEU A 11 -15.26 -10.89 5.81
N ALA A 12 -15.57 -9.60 5.96
CA ALA A 12 -14.70 -8.52 5.52
C ALA A 12 -13.34 -8.53 6.23
N ALA A 13 -13.32 -8.89 7.52
CA ALA A 13 -12.09 -9.06 8.30
C ALA A 13 -11.29 -10.27 7.81
N VAL A 14 -11.92 -11.43 7.62
CA VAL A 14 -11.24 -12.63 7.09
C VAL A 14 -10.51 -12.30 5.78
N ALA A 15 -11.20 -11.64 4.84
CA ALA A 15 -10.63 -11.25 3.55
C ALA A 15 -9.46 -10.25 3.65
N ARG A 16 -9.30 -9.51 4.76
CA ARG A 16 -8.24 -8.49 4.94
C ARG A 16 -7.07 -8.95 5.81
N PHE A 17 -7.26 -10.05 6.55
CA PHE A 17 -6.25 -10.60 7.45
C PHE A 17 -5.69 -11.94 6.95
N ALA A 18 -6.34 -12.61 6.00
CA ALA A 18 -5.81 -13.81 5.36
C ALA A 18 -4.49 -13.50 4.63
N GLY A 19 -3.41 -14.19 5.01
CA GLY A 19 -2.10 -13.95 4.39
C GLY A 19 -1.45 -12.61 4.75
N ILE A 20 -1.90 -11.91 5.81
CA ILE A 20 -1.34 -10.61 6.23
C ILE A 20 0.17 -10.63 6.52
N GLY A 21 0.73 -11.80 6.81
CA GLY A 21 2.17 -12.03 7.02
C GLY A 21 2.99 -12.25 5.74
N PHE A 22 2.41 -12.07 4.55
CA PHE A 22 3.10 -12.33 3.29
C PHE A 22 4.46 -11.62 3.19
N GLY A 23 5.42 -12.27 2.55
CA GLY A 23 6.76 -11.74 2.29
C GLY A 23 7.67 -11.59 3.51
N LEU A 24 7.14 -11.56 4.74
CA LEU A 24 7.95 -11.38 5.95
C LEU A 24 8.84 -12.61 6.21
N PRO A 25 10.06 -12.41 6.75
CA PRO A 25 10.63 -11.15 7.28
C PRO A 25 11.24 -10.21 6.20
N LEU A 26 11.13 -10.54 4.91
CA LEU A 26 11.75 -9.74 3.84
C LEU A 26 10.88 -8.52 3.50
N VAL A 27 11.29 -7.35 3.99
CA VAL A 27 10.54 -6.08 3.84
C VAL A 27 10.39 -5.63 2.39
N ASN A 28 11.34 -6.01 1.52
CA ASN A 28 11.34 -5.64 0.10
C ASN A 28 10.31 -6.42 -0.75
N CYS A 29 9.58 -7.37 -0.15
CA CYS A 29 8.40 -7.93 -0.79
C CYS A 29 7.29 -6.88 -1.01
N ARG A 30 7.25 -5.84 -0.18
CA ARG A 30 6.38 -4.65 -0.32
C ARG A 30 7.09 -3.41 0.25
N PRO A 31 8.02 -2.81 -0.50
CA PRO A 31 8.96 -1.82 0.05
C PRO A 31 8.32 -0.48 0.42
N ASP A 32 7.15 -0.14 -0.11
CA ASP A 32 6.44 1.11 0.24
C ASP A 32 6.09 1.19 1.74
N GLU A 33 5.93 0.05 2.42
CA GLU A 33 5.65 -0.03 3.86
C GLU A 33 6.86 0.42 4.71
N LEU A 34 8.07 0.11 4.24
CA LEU A 34 9.31 0.38 4.97
C LEU A 34 9.49 1.87 5.23
N THR A 35 9.06 2.74 4.30
CA THR A 35 9.20 4.19 4.47
C THR A 35 8.54 4.66 5.77
N LEU A 36 7.27 4.31 6.02
CA LEU A 36 6.56 4.77 7.22
C LEU A 36 7.09 4.11 8.49
N ILE A 37 7.40 2.82 8.40
CA ILE A 37 7.86 2.01 9.55
C ILE A 37 9.26 2.44 9.99
N ALA A 38 10.18 2.68 9.04
CA ALA A 38 11.55 3.10 9.35
C ALA A 38 11.58 4.48 10.03
N HIS A 39 10.76 5.44 9.59
CA HIS A 39 10.64 6.74 10.28
C HIS A 39 10.08 6.58 11.70
N ALA A 40 9.07 5.71 11.87
CA ALA A 40 8.52 5.41 13.19
C ALA A 40 9.57 4.78 14.14
N ILE A 41 10.42 3.88 13.64
CA ILE A 41 11.58 3.36 14.40
C ILE A 41 12.58 4.49 14.68
N GLY A 42 12.78 5.39 13.74
CA GLY A 42 13.73 6.49 13.89
C GLY A 42 13.43 7.46 15.02
N PHE A 43 12.16 7.64 15.37
CA PHE A 43 11.74 8.45 16.51
C PHE A 43 12.18 7.89 17.89
N PHE A 44 12.75 6.68 17.95
CA PHE A 44 13.42 6.18 19.16
C PHE A 44 14.79 6.82 19.41
N SER A 45 15.37 7.51 18.41
CA SER A 45 16.59 8.32 18.59
C SER A 45 16.36 9.58 19.45
N GLY A 46 15.09 9.98 19.64
CA GLY A 46 14.71 11.21 20.33
C GLY A 46 14.42 12.38 19.39
N ASP A 47 14.81 12.29 18.11
CA ASP A 47 14.35 13.21 17.08
C ASP A 47 12.97 12.78 16.57
N PHE A 48 11.94 13.59 16.84
CA PHE A 48 10.58 13.34 16.39
C PHE A 48 10.27 13.94 15.01
N ASN A 49 11.18 14.73 14.44
CA ASN A 49 11.01 15.27 13.11
C ASN A 49 11.32 14.18 12.08
N PRO A 50 10.40 13.86 11.15
CA PRO A 50 10.68 12.87 10.12
C PRO A 50 11.73 13.35 9.10
N HIS A 51 11.97 14.66 8.97
CA HIS A 51 12.78 15.27 7.90
C HIS A 51 12.36 14.82 6.50
N PHE A 52 11.11 14.38 6.39
CA PHE A 52 10.50 13.76 5.23
C PHE A 52 9.03 14.13 5.23
N PHE A 53 8.62 14.93 4.23
CA PHE A 53 7.26 15.45 4.12
C PHE A 53 6.59 15.09 2.79
N SER A 54 7.17 14.16 2.03
CA SER A 54 6.51 13.53 0.87
C SER A 54 5.19 12.86 1.28
N TYR A 55 5.10 12.39 2.53
CA TYR A 55 3.84 12.03 3.19
C TYR A 55 3.62 12.90 4.45
N PRO A 56 2.36 13.15 4.82
CA PRO A 56 2.03 13.62 6.16
C PRO A 56 2.49 12.65 7.26
N SER A 57 2.73 13.16 8.48
CA SER A 57 3.45 12.40 9.52
C SER A 57 2.57 11.59 10.48
N LEU A 58 1.24 11.77 10.46
CA LEU A 58 0.36 11.17 11.48
C LEU A 58 0.51 9.65 11.58
N LEU A 59 0.59 8.98 10.43
CA LEU A 59 0.67 7.52 10.40
C LEU A 59 2.02 7.01 10.93
N MET A 60 3.10 7.78 10.75
CA MET A 60 4.41 7.48 11.34
C MET A 60 4.35 7.58 12.86
N TYR A 61 3.69 8.62 13.40
CA TYR A 61 3.50 8.76 14.85
C TYR A 61 2.56 7.71 15.43
N LEU A 62 1.53 7.29 14.68
CA LEU A 62 0.66 6.19 15.11
C LEU A 62 1.47 4.90 15.27
N TYR A 63 2.29 4.55 14.27
CA TYR A 63 3.15 3.37 14.35
C TYR A 63 4.17 3.49 15.49
N TYR A 64 4.78 4.67 15.67
CA TYR A 64 5.67 4.91 16.80
C TYR A 64 4.98 4.71 18.15
N GLY A 65 3.76 5.23 18.33
CA GLY A 65 2.97 5.02 19.53
C GLY A 65 2.69 3.54 19.80
N MET A 66 2.37 2.78 18.74
CA MET A 66 2.20 1.32 18.85
C MET A 66 3.50 0.61 19.24
N TYR A 67 4.63 1.00 18.64
CA TYR A 67 5.94 0.42 18.96
C TYR A 67 6.39 0.79 20.37
N ARG A 68 6.04 1.97 20.88
CA ARG A 68 6.24 2.36 22.28
C ARG A 68 5.43 1.50 23.22
N ILE A 69 4.15 1.25 22.92
CA ILE A 69 3.31 0.33 23.71
C ILE A 69 3.93 -1.07 23.70
N TYR A 70 4.33 -1.57 22.53
CA TYR A 70 5.00 -2.87 22.40
C TYR A 70 6.29 -2.93 23.22
N TYR A 71 7.10 -1.88 23.18
CA TYR A 71 8.31 -1.75 23.98
C TYR A 71 8.02 -1.79 25.48
N PHE A 72 7.04 -1.03 25.97
CA PHE A 72 6.67 -1.04 27.40
C PHE A 72 6.14 -2.38 27.87
N LEU A 73 5.34 -3.08 27.05
CA LEU A 73 4.91 -4.45 27.34
C LEU A 73 6.10 -5.42 27.35
N GLY A 74 7.07 -5.21 26.46
CA GLY A 74 8.32 -5.98 26.44
C GLY A 74 9.20 -5.72 27.67
N LEU A 75 9.27 -4.48 28.18
CA LEU A 75 9.91 -4.17 29.46
C LEU A 75 9.22 -4.89 30.63
N ALA A 76 7.90 -4.79 30.70
CA ALA A 76 7.11 -5.40 31.78
C ALA A 76 7.19 -6.93 31.80
N SER A 77 7.38 -7.56 30.64
CA SER A 77 7.55 -9.02 30.50
C SER A 77 9.00 -9.49 30.57
N GLY A 78 9.98 -8.57 30.71
CA GLY A 78 11.41 -8.89 30.68
C GLY A 78 11.96 -9.24 29.29
N ARG A 79 11.16 -9.10 28.22
CA ARG A 79 11.60 -9.30 26.82
C ARG A 79 12.64 -8.26 26.39
N PHE A 80 12.45 -7.02 26.83
CA PHE A 80 13.37 -5.92 26.54
C PHE A 80 13.96 -5.39 27.85
N GLY A 81 15.26 -5.12 27.86
CA GLY A 81 15.96 -4.36 28.90
C GLY A 81 16.19 -2.90 28.54
N SER A 82 16.15 -2.55 27.25
CA SER A 82 16.36 -1.19 26.75
C SER A 82 15.71 -0.98 25.39
N SER A 83 15.52 0.27 24.97
CA SER A 83 15.02 0.59 23.62
C SER A 83 15.98 0.11 22.52
N GLY A 84 17.28 -0.02 22.82
CA GLY A 84 18.25 -0.59 21.88
C GLY A 84 17.89 -2.01 21.45
N GLN A 85 17.38 -2.84 22.37
CA GLN A 85 16.97 -4.21 22.04
C GLN A 85 15.76 -4.29 21.10
N LEU A 86 14.86 -3.29 21.15
CA LEU A 86 13.77 -3.16 20.17
C LEU A 86 14.32 -2.91 18.76
N ILE A 87 15.34 -2.07 18.66
CA ILE A 87 15.98 -1.71 17.39
C ILE A 87 16.78 -2.88 16.85
N VAL A 88 17.45 -3.64 17.73
CA VAL A 88 18.09 -4.91 17.39
C VAL A 88 17.07 -5.91 16.83
N GLU A 89 15.89 -6.00 17.46
CA GLU A 89 14.80 -6.82 16.93
C GLU A 89 14.39 -6.37 15.53
N PHE A 90 14.12 -5.07 15.33
CA PHE A 90 13.75 -4.54 14.01
C PHE A 90 14.81 -4.80 12.93
N ALA A 91 16.09 -4.64 13.26
CA ALA A 91 17.20 -4.81 12.33
C ALA A 91 17.39 -6.28 11.87
N ASN A 92 17.03 -7.23 12.75
CA ASN A 92 17.23 -8.66 12.52
C ASN A 92 15.96 -9.36 12.02
N ASP A 93 14.80 -8.99 12.56
CA ASP A 93 13.48 -9.49 12.18
C ASP A 93 12.40 -8.40 12.35
N PRO A 94 12.08 -7.64 11.29
CA PRO A 94 11.09 -6.57 11.35
C PRO A 94 9.63 -7.07 11.34
N THR A 95 9.38 -8.38 11.36
CA THR A 95 8.06 -8.99 11.15
C THR A 95 6.96 -8.38 12.03
N ARG A 96 7.21 -8.22 13.34
CA ARG A 96 6.19 -7.71 14.27
C ARG A 96 5.80 -6.26 13.97
N PHE A 97 6.76 -5.43 13.56
CA PHE A 97 6.56 -4.01 13.27
C PHE A 97 5.68 -3.82 12.02
N PHE A 98 5.91 -4.64 11.00
CA PHE A 98 5.09 -4.66 9.79
C PHE A 98 3.69 -5.23 10.06
N LEU A 99 3.59 -6.33 10.81
CA LEU A 99 2.28 -6.90 11.17
C LEU A 99 1.42 -5.91 11.97
N MET A 100 2.00 -5.13 12.87
CA MET A 100 1.27 -4.06 13.59
C MET A 100 0.72 -3.01 12.62
N GLY A 101 1.55 -2.51 11.69
CA GLY A 101 1.11 -1.54 10.69
C GLY A 101 0.03 -2.10 9.75
N ARG A 102 0.21 -3.34 9.27
CA ARG A 102 -0.78 -4.05 8.44
C ARG A 102 -2.08 -4.29 9.19
N ALA A 103 -2.02 -4.62 10.48
CA ALA A 103 -3.20 -4.81 11.32
C ALA A 103 -4.02 -3.52 11.47
N VAL A 104 -3.37 -2.35 11.53
CA VAL A 104 -4.06 -1.05 11.48
C VAL A 104 -4.82 -0.90 10.16
N SER A 105 -4.17 -1.11 9.02
CA SER A 105 -4.83 -1.03 7.71
C SER A 105 -5.96 -2.05 7.56
N GLY A 106 -5.77 -3.30 8.00
CA GLY A 106 -6.78 -4.35 7.96
C GLY A 106 -7.99 -4.01 8.83
N LEU A 107 -7.77 -3.48 10.04
CA LEU A 107 -8.82 -3.06 10.97
C LEU A 107 -9.59 -1.85 10.42
N LEU A 108 -8.90 -0.78 10.04
CA LEU A 108 -9.54 0.41 9.48
C LEU A 108 -10.26 0.09 8.16
N GLY A 109 -9.69 -0.80 7.36
CA GLY A 109 -10.30 -1.25 6.13
C GLY A 109 -11.57 -2.08 6.36
N THR A 110 -11.61 -2.89 7.41
CA THR A 110 -12.81 -3.61 7.86
C THR A 110 -13.87 -2.64 8.38
N LEU A 111 -13.48 -1.68 9.21
CA LEU A 111 -14.41 -0.69 9.78
C LEU A 111 -14.98 0.26 8.72
N SER A 112 -14.27 0.50 7.62
CA SER A 112 -14.80 1.25 6.46
C SER A 112 -16.06 0.62 5.87
N VAL A 113 -16.27 -0.70 6.00
CA VAL A 113 -17.53 -1.38 5.61
C VAL A 113 -18.70 -0.87 6.44
N VAL A 114 -18.52 -0.73 7.75
CA VAL A 114 -19.54 -0.22 8.67
C VAL A 114 -19.88 1.23 8.35
N LEU A 115 -18.87 2.06 8.10
CA LEU A 115 -19.08 3.48 7.77
C LEU A 115 -19.78 3.64 6.43
N THR A 116 -19.43 2.81 5.44
CA THR A 116 -20.08 2.80 4.11
C THR A 116 -21.54 2.39 4.21
N TYR A 117 -21.84 1.34 4.97
CA TYR A 117 -23.21 0.94 5.31
C TYR A 117 -23.98 2.11 5.96
N ARG A 118 -23.42 2.73 7.01
CA ARG A 118 -24.06 3.83 7.74
C ARG A 118 -24.30 5.05 6.86
N LEU A 119 -23.35 5.38 5.99
CA LEU A 119 -23.45 6.51 5.08
C LEU A 119 -24.56 6.27 4.04
N ALA A 120 -24.58 5.08 3.43
CA ALA A 120 -25.62 4.70 2.48
C ALA A 120 -27.02 4.64 3.12
N ALA A 121 -27.15 4.09 4.34
CA ALA A 121 -28.42 4.05 5.06
C ALA A 121 -28.99 5.44 5.32
N ARG A 122 -28.10 6.41 5.54
CA ARG A 122 -28.46 7.79 5.86
C ARG A 122 -28.87 8.61 4.64
N PHE A 123 -28.16 8.45 3.52
CA PHE A 123 -28.50 9.14 2.28
C PHE A 123 -29.67 8.48 1.53
N PHE A 124 -29.81 7.16 1.61
CA PHE A 124 -30.78 6.38 0.85
C PHE A 124 -31.67 5.55 1.78
N ASP A 125 -31.50 4.23 1.79
CA ASP A 125 -32.29 3.29 2.58
C ASP A 125 -31.45 2.08 3.03
N THR A 126 -32.02 1.25 3.91
CA THR A 126 -31.36 0.06 4.48
C THR A 126 -30.98 -0.98 3.42
N SER A 127 -31.74 -1.10 2.32
CA SER A 127 -31.43 -2.05 1.25
C SER A 127 -30.17 -1.60 0.51
N VAL A 128 -30.11 -0.33 0.11
CA VAL A 128 -28.92 0.28 -0.50
C VAL A 128 -27.73 0.17 0.44
N ALA A 129 -27.94 0.37 1.75
CA ALA A 129 -26.89 0.24 2.76
C ALA A 129 -26.28 -1.15 2.82
N LEU A 130 -27.10 -2.20 2.92
CA LEU A 130 -26.63 -3.59 2.97
C LEU A 130 -25.85 -3.95 1.71
N ILE A 131 -26.37 -3.58 0.53
CA ILE A 131 -25.71 -3.84 -0.75
C ILE A 131 -24.37 -3.09 -0.84
N SER A 132 -24.33 -1.82 -0.45
CA SER A 132 -23.12 -0.99 -0.50
C SER A 132 -22.02 -1.51 0.43
N GLY A 133 -22.40 -1.90 1.66
CA GLY A 133 -21.48 -2.53 2.61
C GLY A 133 -20.95 -3.86 2.07
N LEU A 134 -21.82 -4.69 1.49
CA LEU A 134 -21.43 -5.98 0.92
C LEU A 134 -20.46 -5.80 -0.26
N PHE A 135 -20.71 -4.81 -1.12
CA PHE A 135 -19.82 -4.46 -2.23
C PHE A 135 -18.46 -3.99 -1.74
N LEU A 136 -18.38 -3.17 -0.69
CA LEU A 136 -17.09 -2.76 -0.13
C LEU A 136 -16.36 -3.90 0.61
N ALA A 137 -17.11 -4.78 1.28
CA ALA A 137 -16.55 -5.95 1.97
C ALA A 137 -15.71 -6.80 1.00
N PHE A 138 -16.16 -6.93 -0.25
CA PHE A 138 -15.55 -7.74 -1.31
C PHE A 138 -15.05 -6.94 -2.52
N ALA A 139 -14.81 -5.63 -2.37
CA ALA A 139 -14.16 -4.83 -3.40
C ALA A 139 -12.66 -5.16 -3.42
N TYR A 140 -12.22 -5.93 -4.42
CA TYR A 140 -10.86 -6.50 -4.48
C TYR A 140 -9.75 -5.46 -4.22
N LEU A 141 -9.82 -4.26 -4.83
CA LEU A 141 -8.81 -3.21 -4.63
C LEU A 141 -8.70 -2.79 -3.17
N HIS A 142 -9.83 -2.54 -2.52
CA HIS A 142 -9.84 -2.11 -1.13
C HIS A 142 -9.40 -3.25 -0.20
N VAL A 143 -9.75 -4.50 -0.51
CA VAL A 143 -9.29 -5.69 0.23
C VAL A 143 -7.78 -5.85 0.11
N ARG A 144 -7.25 -5.88 -1.12
CA ARG A 144 -5.82 -5.96 -1.43
C ARG A 144 -5.03 -4.90 -0.65
N ASP A 145 -5.39 -3.62 -0.81
CA ASP A 145 -4.66 -2.52 -0.18
C ASP A 145 -4.84 -2.45 1.35
N SER A 146 -5.82 -3.17 1.92
CA SER A 146 -5.95 -3.31 3.39
C SER A 146 -4.85 -4.21 3.99
N HIS A 147 -4.14 -4.99 3.18
CA HIS A 147 -3.03 -5.83 3.64
C HIS A 147 -1.72 -5.08 3.82
N PHE A 148 -1.64 -3.80 3.41
CA PHE A 148 -0.40 -3.04 3.42
C PHE A 148 -0.45 -1.92 4.46
N ALA A 149 0.66 -1.72 5.19
CA ALA A 149 0.85 -0.64 6.15
C ALA A 149 1.06 0.73 5.48
N THR A 150 0.22 1.10 4.49
CA THR A 150 0.30 2.34 3.71
C THR A 150 -0.78 3.36 4.11
N THR A 151 -0.73 4.56 3.52
CA THR A 151 -1.63 5.67 3.86
C THR A 151 -3.04 5.56 3.27
N ASP A 152 -3.24 4.78 2.21
CA ASP A 152 -4.45 4.82 1.36
C ASP A 152 -5.72 4.38 2.11
N VAL A 153 -5.68 3.22 2.75
CA VAL A 153 -6.83 2.67 3.50
C VAL A 153 -7.10 3.46 4.78
N PRO A 154 -6.10 3.80 5.62
CA PRO A 154 -6.32 4.69 6.77
C PRO A 154 -6.92 6.05 6.40
N ALA A 155 -6.43 6.70 5.33
CA ALA A 155 -6.99 7.97 4.87
C ALA A 155 -8.45 7.80 4.41
N THR A 156 -8.75 6.73 3.69
CA THR A 156 -10.12 6.39 3.24
C THR A 156 -11.08 6.23 4.41
N PHE A 157 -10.65 5.54 5.47
CA PHE A 157 -11.43 5.41 6.71
C PHE A 157 -11.74 6.77 7.34
N PHE A 158 -10.74 7.66 7.48
CA PHE A 158 -10.96 8.98 8.07
C PHE A 158 -11.80 9.91 7.16
N ILE A 159 -11.70 9.77 5.83
CA ILE A 159 -12.62 10.41 4.87
C ILE A 159 -14.06 9.99 5.15
N LEU A 160 -14.33 8.68 5.33
CA LEU A 160 -15.65 8.16 5.66
C LEU A 160 -16.16 8.65 7.02
N CYS A 161 -15.29 8.71 8.03
CA CYS A 161 -15.62 9.30 9.34
C CYS A 161 -16.08 10.76 9.20
N SER A 162 -15.36 11.57 8.41
CA SER A 162 -15.78 12.95 8.14
C SER A 162 -17.13 12.98 7.42
N TYR A 163 -17.32 12.14 6.42
CA TYR A 163 -18.57 12.04 5.65
C TYR A 163 -19.80 11.70 6.50
N VAL A 164 -19.66 10.87 7.54
CA VAL A 164 -20.75 10.60 8.49
C VAL A 164 -21.21 11.89 9.20
N TRP A 165 -20.29 12.80 9.51
CA TRP A 165 -20.62 14.10 10.10
C TRP A 165 -21.10 15.13 9.07
N ILE A 166 -20.59 15.07 7.83
CA ILE A 166 -21.13 15.85 6.71
C ILE A 166 -22.60 15.47 6.46
N ALA A 167 -22.93 14.19 6.49
CA ALA A 167 -24.32 13.72 6.36
C ALA A 167 -25.22 14.25 7.49
N LYS A 168 -24.71 14.27 8.73
CA LYS A 168 -25.40 14.91 9.87
C LYS A 168 -25.62 16.40 9.64
N ALA A 169 -24.60 17.12 9.16
CA ALA A 169 -24.69 18.54 8.86
C ALA A 169 -25.67 18.84 7.71
N PHE A 170 -25.78 17.94 6.73
CA PHE A 170 -26.70 18.07 5.60
C PHE A 170 -28.16 17.99 6.01
N GLU A 171 -28.48 17.09 6.95
CA GLU A 171 -29.83 16.94 7.53
C GLU A 171 -30.16 18.07 8.50
N ALA A 172 -29.25 18.35 9.43
CA ALA A 172 -29.42 19.35 10.47
C ALA A 172 -28.11 20.10 10.71
N PRO A 173 -27.95 21.29 10.12
CA PRO A 173 -26.75 22.10 10.28
C PRO A 173 -26.49 22.42 11.75
N SER A 174 -25.31 22.06 12.25
CA SER A 174 -24.90 22.34 13.63
C SER A 174 -23.39 22.55 13.72
N VAL A 175 -22.97 23.38 14.68
CA VAL A 175 -21.54 23.61 14.95
C VAL A 175 -20.80 22.31 15.24
N ARG A 176 -21.42 21.40 16.02
CA ARG A 176 -20.84 20.08 16.32
C ARG A 176 -20.58 19.26 15.05
N ALA A 177 -21.52 19.26 14.09
CA ALA A 177 -21.34 18.49 12.86
C ALA A 177 -20.19 19.07 12.01
N TYR A 178 -20.07 20.40 11.92
CA TYR A 178 -18.96 21.07 11.21
C TYR A 178 -17.61 20.85 11.91
N LEU A 179 -17.57 20.97 13.24
CA LEU A 179 -16.36 20.75 14.03
C LEU A 179 -15.87 19.31 13.87
N MET A 180 -16.77 18.32 13.99
CA MET A 180 -16.41 16.91 13.86
C MET A 180 -16.05 16.52 12.41
N SER A 181 -16.74 17.07 11.41
CA SER A 181 -16.33 16.84 10.01
C SER A 181 -14.94 17.43 9.75
N GLY A 182 -14.66 18.64 10.25
CA GLY A 182 -13.35 19.29 10.16
C GLY A 182 -12.26 18.51 10.88
N THR A 183 -12.54 18.01 12.09
CA THR A 183 -11.63 17.16 12.87
C THR A 183 -11.17 15.94 12.06
N PHE A 184 -12.10 15.15 11.52
CA PHE A 184 -11.75 13.98 10.73
C PHE A 184 -11.16 14.34 9.36
N ALA A 185 -11.51 15.49 8.79
CA ALA A 185 -10.89 15.98 7.57
C ALA A 185 -9.40 16.34 7.79
N GLY A 186 -9.08 16.98 8.92
CA GLY A 186 -7.69 17.27 9.32
C GLY A 186 -6.88 16.00 9.56
N ILE A 187 -7.46 15.01 10.25
CA ILE A 187 -6.84 13.69 10.44
C ILE A 187 -6.62 12.97 9.10
N ALA A 188 -7.60 13.00 8.19
CA ALA A 188 -7.46 12.42 6.85
C ALA A 188 -6.36 13.12 6.05
N ALA A 189 -6.34 14.46 6.04
CA ALA A 189 -5.31 15.26 5.37
C ALA A 189 -3.91 15.01 5.96
N SER A 190 -3.83 14.79 7.28
CA SER A 190 -2.59 14.43 7.98
C SER A 190 -2.22 12.96 7.85
N THR A 191 -3.05 12.14 7.21
CA THR A 191 -2.72 10.76 6.81
C THR A 191 -2.29 10.73 5.35
N LYS A 192 -3.01 11.48 4.50
CA LYS A 192 -2.71 11.68 3.08
C LYS A 192 -3.22 13.06 2.66
N TYR A 193 -2.34 13.91 2.11
CA TYR A 193 -2.65 15.33 1.83
C TYR A 193 -3.97 15.58 1.11
N LEU A 194 -4.34 14.71 0.14
CA LEU A 194 -5.58 14.83 -0.62
C LEU A 194 -6.86 14.62 0.21
N GLY A 195 -6.76 14.20 1.48
CA GLY A 195 -7.88 14.24 2.44
C GLY A 195 -8.47 15.65 2.61
N VAL A 196 -7.71 16.71 2.34
CA VAL A 196 -8.19 18.10 2.38
C VAL A 196 -9.37 18.36 1.43
N LEU A 197 -9.53 17.55 0.38
CA LEU A 197 -10.62 17.66 -0.61
C LEU A 197 -12.01 17.41 -0.02
N ILE A 198 -12.11 16.89 1.22
CA ILE A 198 -13.36 16.84 2.01
C ILE A 198 -13.96 18.24 2.19
N SER A 199 -13.17 19.30 2.07
CA SER A 199 -13.66 20.68 2.09
C SER A 199 -14.72 20.94 0.99
N VAL A 200 -14.66 20.22 -0.15
CA VAL A 200 -15.62 20.38 -1.26
C VAL A 200 -17.04 19.94 -0.86
N PRO A 201 -17.30 18.68 -0.48
CA PRO A 201 -18.65 18.26 -0.06
C PRO A 201 -19.15 19.06 1.14
N MET A 202 -18.26 19.45 2.06
CA MET A 202 -18.64 20.28 3.21
C MET A 202 -19.13 21.67 2.77
N MET A 203 -18.45 22.31 1.81
CA MET A 203 -18.86 23.60 1.28
C MET A 203 -20.19 23.51 0.52
N LEU A 204 -20.47 22.40 -0.16
CA LEU A 204 -21.78 22.17 -0.78
C LEU A 204 -22.91 22.04 0.24
N VAL A 205 -22.66 21.37 1.38
CA VAL A 205 -23.61 21.35 2.51
C VAL A 205 -23.85 22.76 3.05
N HIS A 206 -22.78 23.54 3.23
CA HIS A 206 -22.88 24.90 3.72
C HIS A 206 -23.64 25.83 2.77
N LEU A 207 -23.39 25.73 1.47
CA LEU A 207 -24.10 26.47 0.43
C LEU A 207 -25.59 26.16 0.39
N LYS A 208 -25.99 24.88 0.60
CA LYS A 208 -27.40 24.50 0.71
C LYS A 208 -28.05 25.22 1.90
N ASP A 209 -27.46 25.06 3.07
CA ASP A 209 -27.97 25.63 4.33
C ASP A 209 -28.08 27.16 4.24
N TRP A 210 -27.06 27.81 3.70
CA TRP A 210 -27.06 29.26 3.50
C TRP A 210 -28.17 29.74 2.55
N LYS A 211 -28.44 29.01 1.46
CA LYS A 211 -29.57 29.32 0.56
C LYS A 211 -30.92 29.11 1.24
N GLU A 212 -31.06 28.07 2.06
CA GLU A 212 -32.30 27.75 2.78
C GLU A 212 -32.57 28.76 3.92
N ALA A 213 -31.54 29.35 4.53
CA ALA A 213 -31.65 30.33 5.61
C ALA A 213 -31.89 31.79 5.16
N GLY A 214 -32.06 32.02 3.85
CA GLY A 214 -32.07 33.35 3.22
C GLY A 214 -30.66 33.89 3.04
N PHE A 215 -30.34 34.38 1.83
CA PHE A 215 -28.99 34.85 1.46
C PHE A 215 -28.48 35.91 2.46
N ARG A 216 -27.43 35.58 3.22
CA ARG A 216 -26.78 36.50 4.18
C ARG A 216 -25.36 36.85 3.71
N PRO A 217 -24.93 38.11 3.77
CA PRO A 217 -23.53 38.45 3.49
C PRO A 217 -22.60 37.68 4.44
N GLY A 218 -21.44 37.24 3.95
CA GLY A 218 -20.43 36.56 4.77
C GLY A 218 -20.51 35.03 4.82
N LEU A 219 -20.87 34.34 3.73
CA LEU A 219 -20.84 32.86 3.62
C LEU A 219 -19.51 32.26 4.12
N ALA A 220 -18.38 32.85 3.74
CA ALA A 220 -17.05 32.39 4.16
C ALA A 220 -16.73 32.71 5.63
N LEU A 221 -17.48 33.63 6.24
CA LEU A 221 -17.29 34.11 7.62
C LEU A 221 -18.31 33.50 8.60
N ASP A 222 -19.14 32.54 8.15
CA ASP A 222 -20.05 31.82 9.05
C ASP A 222 -19.22 31.05 10.10
N ARG A 223 -19.58 31.21 11.38
CA ARG A 223 -18.96 30.51 12.50
C ARG A 223 -18.82 29.01 12.28
N LYS A 224 -19.76 28.36 11.58
CA LYS A 224 -19.73 26.93 11.28
C LYS A 224 -18.55 26.59 10.35
N VAL A 225 -18.34 27.39 9.30
CA VAL A 225 -17.18 27.24 8.39
C VAL A 225 -15.88 27.48 9.14
N PHE A 226 -15.85 28.47 10.04
CA PHE A 226 -14.71 28.71 10.92
C PHE A 226 -14.40 27.49 11.80
N TRP A 227 -15.39 26.87 12.43
CA TRP A 227 -15.18 25.65 13.23
C TRP A 227 -14.73 24.45 12.40
N PHE A 228 -15.26 24.28 11.19
CA PHE A 228 -14.79 23.24 10.26
C PHE A 228 -13.33 23.48 9.85
N GLY A 229 -13.02 24.67 9.34
CA GLY A 229 -11.69 25.02 8.85
C GLY A 229 -10.65 25.03 9.95
N GLY A 230 -10.99 25.61 11.12
CA GLY A 230 -10.15 25.63 12.30
C GLY A 230 -9.82 24.23 12.81
N ALA A 231 -10.80 23.33 12.90
CA ALA A 231 -10.55 21.94 13.28
C ALA A 231 -9.72 21.19 12.24
N LEU A 232 -9.98 21.39 10.94
CA LEU A 232 -9.19 20.77 9.88
C LEU A 232 -7.72 21.18 9.99
N VAL A 233 -7.46 22.48 10.08
CA VAL A 233 -6.10 23.04 10.19
C VAL A 233 -5.42 22.58 11.47
N LEU A 234 -6.11 22.66 12.61
CA LEU A 234 -5.58 22.24 13.91
C LEU A 234 -5.19 20.75 13.88
N LEU A 235 -6.10 19.86 13.47
CA LEU A 235 -5.84 18.42 13.47
C LEU A 235 -4.81 18.02 12.40
N PHE A 236 -4.74 18.75 11.29
CA PHE A 236 -3.67 18.57 10.32
C PHE A 236 -2.29 18.83 10.95
N PHE A 237 -2.14 19.98 11.61
CA PHE A 237 -0.86 20.34 12.23
C PHE A 237 -0.57 19.56 13.51
N LEU A 238 -1.57 19.07 14.25
CA LEU A 238 -1.33 18.14 15.36
C LEU A 238 -0.78 16.79 14.87
N GLY A 239 -1.22 16.32 13.70
CA GLY A 239 -0.69 15.08 13.11
C GLY A 239 0.60 15.26 12.31
N THR A 240 0.88 16.48 11.84
CA THR A 240 2.09 16.84 11.07
C THR A 240 2.73 18.13 11.62
N PRO A 241 3.16 18.17 12.89
CA PRO A 241 3.57 19.40 13.56
C PRO A 241 4.83 20.02 12.97
N PHE A 242 5.80 19.19 12.55
CA PHE A 242 7.05 19.70 11.99
C PHE A 242 6.90 20.33 10.60
N SER A 243 5.74 20.20 9.94
CA SER A 243 5.46 21.03 8.75
C SER A 243 5.31 22.52 9.07
N LEU A 244 5.03 22.88 10.33
CA LEU A 244 5.09 24.27 10.83
C LEU A 244 6.51 24.69 11.20
N ALA A 245 7.31 23.76 11.72
CA ALA A 245 8.70 24.03 12.09
C ALA A 245 9.59 24.20 10.86
N GLU A 246 9.33 23.44 9.79
CA GLU A 246 10.11 23.44 8.56
C GLU A 246 9.23 23.61 7.31
N PRO A 247 8.50 24.73 7.18
CA PRO A 247 7.51 24.91 6.11
C PRO A 247 8.14 24.89 4.72
N LEU A 248 9.38 25.37 4.57
CA LEU A 248 10.10 25.34 3.29
C LEU A 248 10.47 23.92 2.86
N ASN A 249 10.94 23.07 3.78
CA ASN A 249 11.25 21.67 3.50
C ASN A 249 9.97 20.89 3.22
N ALA A 250 8.92 21.12 4.02
CA ALA A 250 7.61 20.51 3.81
C ALA A 250 7.03 20.86 2.43
N PHE A 251 7.06 22.13 2.05
CA PHE A 251 6.60 22.57 0.73
C PHE A 251 7.47 22.02 -0.40
N ARG A 252 8.79 21.98 -0.24
CA ARG A 252 9.73 21.43 -1.23
C ARG A 252 9.42 19.95 -1.50
N ASP A 253 9.26 19.15 -0.46
CA ASP A 253 8.98 17.72 -0.58
C ASP A 253 7.60 17.45 -1.16
N PHE A 254 6.57 18.16 -0.69
CA PHE A 254 5.23 18.10 -1.27
C PHE A 254 5.26 18.45 -2.77
N ARG A 255 5.95 19.53 -3.14
CA ARG A 255 6.08 19.96 -4.54
C ARG A 255 6.90 18.97 -5.37
N ARG A 256 7.90 18.29 -4.79
CA ARG A 256 8.66 17.23 -5.45
C ARG A 256 7.74 16.05 -5.77
N GLU A 257 6.94 15.57 -4.81
CA GLU A 257 6.00 14.49 -5.05
C GLU A 257 4.91 14.88 -6.05
N ALA A 258 4.31 16.06 -5.91
CA ALA A 258 3.30 16.55 -6.83
C ALA A 258 3.83 16.60 -8.27
N ARG A 259 5.07 17.09 -8.46
CA ARG A 259 5.74 17.07 -9.77
C ARG A 259 6.06 15.66 -10.24
N ALA A 260 6.52 14.78 -9.37
CA ALA A 260 6.81 13.38 -9.72
C ALA A 260 5.55 12.62 -10.16
N VAL A 261 4.39 12.94 -9.59
CA VAL A 261 3.10 12.37 -10.00
C VAL A 261 2.70 12.87 -11.39
N LEU A 262 2.92 14.15 -11.67
CA LEU A 262 2.59 14.81 -12.94
C LEU A 262 3.62 14.55 -14.05
N ALA A 263 4.85 14.16 -13.71
CA ALA A 263 5.93 13.96 -14.66
C ALA A 263 5.61 12.83 -15.63
N THR A 264 5.70 13.12 -16.92
CA THR A 264 5.60 12.13 -17.99
C THR A 264 6.75 11.14 -17.88
N SER A 265 6.45 9.88 -18.12
CA SER A 265 7.44 8.83 -18.34
C SER A 265 7.14 8.15 -19.66
N ASP A 266 8.16 7.64 -20.34
CA ASP A 266 8.03 6.98 -21.66
C ASP A 266 7.03 5.81 -21.70
N HIS A 267 6.62 5.30 -20.53
CA HIS A 267 5.73 4.15 -20.37
C HIS A 267 4.42 4.47 -19.64
N GLY A 268 4.10 5.75 -19.41
CA GLY A 268 2.95 6.16 -18.57
C GLY A 268 1.71 6.54 -19.40
N HIS A 269 0.59 5.85 -19.19
CA HIS A 269 -0.71 6.34 -19.65
C HIS A 269 -1.19 7.54 -18.81
N ILE A 270 -1.99 8.43 -19.40
CA ILE A 270 -2.65 9.49 -18.63
C ILE A 270 -3.55 8.88 -17.56
N GLY A 271 -3.46 9.37 -16.33
CA GLY A 271 -4.07 8.77 -15.15
C GLY A 271 -5.58 8.59 -15.25
N TRP A 272 -6.31 9.51 -15.89
CA TRP A 272 -7.76 9.36 -16.09
C TRP A 272 -8.10 8.07 -16.82
N LEU A 273 -7.38 7.75 -17.90
CA LEU A 273 -7.67 6.52 -18.63
C LEU A 273 -7.17 5.31 -17.86
N TYR A 274 -5.94 5.35 -17.35
CA TYR A 274 -5.34 4.26 -16.57
C TYR A 274 -6.21 3.85 -15.37
N HIS A 275 -6.69 4.82 -14.59
CA HIS A 275 -7.48 4.52 -13.41
C HIS A 275 -8.85 3.93 -13.77
N LEU A 276 -9.45 4.33 -14.90
CA LEU A 276 -10.70 3.74 -15.35
C LEU A 276 -10.51 2.31 -15.87
N ILE A 277 -9.57 2.11 -16.80
CA ILE A 277 -9.43 0.85 -17.54
C ILE A 277 -8.56 -0.18 -16.84
N VAL A 278 -7.67 0.24 -15.94
CA VAL A 278 -6.79 -0.64 -15.16
C VAL A 278 -7.22 -0.67 -13.70
N SER A 279 -7.08 0.44 -12.97
CA SER A 279 -7.22 0.44 -11.50
C SER A 279 -8.63 0.07 -11.05
N LEU A 280 -9.67 0.75 -11.56
CA LEU A 280 -11.04 0.52 -11.17
C LEU A 280 -11.63 -0.72 -11.86
N ARG A 281 -11.35 -0.93 -13.14
CA ARG A 281 -11.83 -2.13 -13.86
C ARG A 281 -11.38 -3.41 -13.20
N HIS A 282 -10.08 -3.57 -12.94
CA HIS A 282 -9.57 -4.81 -12.34
C HIS A 282 -9.72 -4.81 -10.82
N GLY A 283 -9.71 -3.63 -10.19
CA GLY A 283 -9.86 -3.45 -8.75
C GLY A 283 -11.28 -3.66 -8.21
N LEU A 284 -12.31 -3.28 -8.97
CA LEU A 284 -13.71 -3.55 -8.61
C LEU A 284 -14.26 -4.80 -9.31
N GLY A 285 -13.69 -5.15 -10.47
CA GLY A 285 -14.33 -6.02 -11.44
C GLY A 285 -15.28 -5.22 -12.34
N LEU A 286 -15.37 -5.62 -13.61
CA LEU A 286 -16.17 -4.92 -14.61
C LEU A 286 -17.66 -4.77 -14.21
N PRO A 287 -18.35 -5.80 -13.68
CA PRO A 287 -19.75 -5.65 -13.28
C PRO A 287 -19.98 -4.61 -12.19
N LEU A 288 -19.14 -4.59 -11.16
CA LEU A 288 -19.26 -3.61 -10.08
C LEU A 288 -18.90 -2.20 -10.58
N LEU A 289 -17.91 -2.05 -11.46
CA LEU A 289 -17.61 -0.77 -12.09
C LEU A 289 -18.80 -0.24 -12.91
N LEU A 290 -19.40 -1.07 -13.77
CA LEU A 290 -20.56 -0.67 -14.58
C LEU A 290 -21.77 -0.31 -13.70
N ALA A 291 -22.04 -1.11 -12.67
CA ALA A 291 -23.09 -0.80 -11.68
C ALA A 291 -22.80 0.53 -10.95
N SER A 292 -21.53 0.80 -10.63
CA SER A 292 -21.11 2.06 -9.99
C SER A 292 -21.35 3.26 -10.90
N LEU A 293 -20.99 3.17 -12.18
CA LEU A 293 -21.19 4.24 -13.16
C LEU A 293 -22.69 4.50 -13.43
N ALA A 294 -23.48 3.44 -13.60
CA ALA A 294 -24.94 3.56 -13.75
C ALA A 294 -25.59 4.16 -12.50
N GLY A 295 -25.14 3.72 -11.32
CA GLY A 295 -25.56 4.21 -10.02
C GLY A 295 -25.20 5.66 -9.77
N PHE A 296 -24.06 6.10 -10.28
CA PHE A 296 -23.61 7.48 -10.23
C PHE A 296 -24.62 8.39 -10.92
N VAL A 297 -25.01 8.05 -12.16
CA VAL A 297 -26.04 8.79 -12.92
C VAL A 297 -27.40 8.71 -12.23
N LEU A 298 -27.76 7.53 -11.71
CA LEU A 298 -29.05 7.32 -11.06
C LEU A 298 -29.18 8.09 -9.74
N ALA A 299 -28.11 8.24 -8.96
CA ALA A 299 -28.12 9.01 -7.72
C ALA A 299 -28.59 10.45 -7.95
N PHE A 300 -28.15 11.08 -9.06
CA PHE A 300 -28.61 12.42 -9.44
C PHE A 300 -30.08 12.46 -9.87
N ARG A 301 -30.64 11.35 -10.36
CA ARG A 301 -32.08 11.27 -10.68
C ARG A 301 -32.93 11.03 -9.43
N VAL A 302 -32.40 10.32 -8.43
CA VAL A 302 -33.08 10.06 -7.15
C VAL A 302 -33.13 11.33 -6.30
N ASP A 303 -31.97 11.93 -6.01
CA ASP A 303 -31.87 13.16 -5.24
C ASP A 303 -30.58 13.91 -5.61
N LYS A 304 -30.72 14.97 -6.41
CA LYS A 304 -29.60 15.79 -6.88
C LYS A 304 -28.78 16.39 -5.74
N ARG A 305 -29.41 16.80 -4.64
CA ARG A 305 -28.73 17.49 -3.53
C ARG A 305 -27.85 16.49 -2.77
N LYS A 306 -28.41 15.33 -2.43
CA LYS A 306 -27.67 14.23 -1.79
C LYS A 306 -26.54 13.72 -2.69
N ALA A 307 -26.80 13.55 -3.98
CA ALA A 307 -25.81 13.11 -4.95
C ALA A 307 -24.62 14.07 -5.04
N TRP A 308 -24.83 15.39 -5.09
CA TRP A 308 -23.74 16.37 -5.11
C TRP A 308 -22.87 16.31 -3.86
N VAL A 309 -23.46 16.17 -2.67
CA VAL A 309 -22.69 16.03 -1.42
C VAL A 309 -21.91 14.72 -1.41
N LEU A 310 -22.54 13.61 -1.79
CA LEU A 310 -21.91 12.29 -1.77
C LEU A 310 -20.78 12.15 -2.81
N LEU A 311 -20.99 12.67 -4.03
CA LEU A 311 -20.15 12.37 -5.20
C LEU A 311 -19.15 13.47 -5.54
N SER A 312 -19.23 14.65 -4.92
CA SER A 312 -18.28 15.74 -5.18
C SER A 312 -16.84 15.40 -4.77
N PHE A 313 -16.61 14.75 -3.62
CA PHE A 313 -15.28 14.28 -3.24
C PHE A 313 -14.69 13.31 -4.27
N PRO A 314 -15.33 12.16 -4.61
CA PRO A 314 -14.73 11.22 -5.54
C PRO A 314 -14.55 11.83 -6.94
N LEU A 315 -15.43 12.73 -7.39
CA LEU A 315 -15.26 13.46 -8.65
C LEU A 315 -14.03 14.35 -8.66
N VAL A 316 -13.88 15.21 -7.65
CA VAL A 316 -12.74 16.14 -7.57
C VAL A 316 -11.44 15.38 -7.36
N TYR A 317 -11.45 14.37 -6.49
CA TYR A 317 -10.30 13.50 -6.26
C TYR A 317 -9.86 12.80 -7.55
N TYR A 318 -10.80 12.19 -8.28
CA TYR A 318 -10.50 11.53 -9.55
C TYR A 318 -9.98 12.50 -10.62
N ALA A 319 -10.59 13.69 -10.71
CA ALA A 319 -10.17 14.73 -11.65
C ALA A 319 -8.73 15.19 -11.39
N LEU A 320 -8.31 15.32 -10.13
CA LEU A 320 -6.96 15.72 -9.75
C LEU A 320 -5.95 14.57 -9.91
N MET A 321 -6.28 13.38 -9.40
CA MET A 321 -5.41 12.20 -9.48
C MET A 321 -5.12 11.82 -10.94
N GLY A 322 -6.13 11.85 -11.80
CA GLY A 322 -5.97 11.41 -13.19
C GLY A 322 -5.18 12.36 -14.10
N ARG A 323 -4.73 13.52 -13.60
CA ARG A 323 -3.76 14.37 -14.31
C ARG A 323 -2.34 13.79 -14.31
N GLY A 324 -2.06 12.85 -13.41
CA GLY A 324 -0.75 12.24 -13.27
C GLY A 324 -0.41 11.22 -14.36
N TYR A 325 0.87 10.91 -14.49
CA TYR A 325 1.42 9.83 -15.32
C TYR A 325 2.12 8.76 -14.48
N ARG A 326 2.47 9.07 -13.21
CA ARG A 326 2.90 8.09 -12.24
C ARG A 326 1.68 7.47 -11.55
N ASN A 327 1.08 6.49 -12.20
CA ASN A 327 -0.14 5.87 -11.70
C ASN A 327 0.17 4.61 -10.90
N PHE A 328 -0.41 4.52 -9.71
CA PHE A 328 -0.54 3.29 -8.94
C PHE A 328 -2.02 3.00 -8.73
N THR A 329 -2.41 1.74 -8.83
CA THR A 329 -3.77 1.27 -8.60
C THR A 329 -4.34 1.68 -7.24
N ARG A 330 -3.49 1.65 -6.20
CA ARG A 330 -3.85 2.05 -4.83
C ARG A 330 -4.37 3.49 -4.72
N TYR A 331 -4.02 4.39 -5.66
CA TYR A 331 -4.51 5.75 -5.62
C TYR A 331 -6.02 5.85 -5.79
N ALA A 332 -6.67 4.84 -6.39
CA ALA A 332 -8.12 4.78 -6.55
C ALA A 332 -8.87 4.29 -5.29
N VAL A 333 -8.17 3.78 -4.26
CA VAL A 333 -8.79 3.25 -3.02
C VAL A 333 -9.77 4.23 -2.36
N PRO A 334 -9.48 5.55 -2.23
CA PRO A 334 -10.43 6.50 -1.63
C PRO A 334 -11.73 6.69 -2.41
N LEU A 335 -11.79 6.27 -3.68
CA LEU A 335 -13.00 6.32 -4.51
C LEU A 335 -13.93 5.12 -4.26
N VAL A 336 -13.36 3.98 -3.85
CA VAL A 336 -14.04 2.68 -3.81
C VAL A 336 -15.31 2.70 -2.95
N PRO A 337 -15.32 3.23 -1.71
CA PRO A 337 -16.54 3.27 -0.91
C PRO A 337 -17.70 4.01 -1.60
N PHE A 338 -17.42 5.15 -2.25
CA PHE A 338 -18.44 5.94 -2.91
C PHE A 338 -18.97 5.26 -4.18
N LEU A 339 -18.09 4.57 -4.91
CA LEU A 339 -18.48 3.74 -6.05
C LEU A 339 -19.36 2.55 -5.62
N CYS A 340 -19.01 1.89 -4.51
CA CYS A 340 -19.84 0.84 -3.91
C CYS A 340 -21.23 1.37 -3.50
N ILE A 341 -21.32 2.59 -2.95
CA ILE A 341 -22.61 3.23 -2.63
C ILE A 341 -23.41 3.50 -3.90
N ALA A 342 -22.78 4.07 -4.94
CA ALA A 342 -23.42 4.30 -6.22
C ALA A 342 -23.96 2.99 -6.81
N ALA A 343 -23.17 1.92 -6.84
CA ALA A 343 -23.60 0.60 -7.29
C ALA A 343 -24.77 0.06 -6.45
N GLY A 344 -24.76 0.27 -5.12
CA GLY A 344 -25.88 -0.07 -4.24
C GLY A 344 -27.17 0.65 -4.63
N VAL A 345 -27.10 1.94 -4.98
CA VAL A 345 -28.25 2.71 -5.49
C VAL A 345 -28.80 2.12 -6.78
N PHE A 346 -27.92 1.75 -7.72
CA PHE A 346 -28.34 1.11 -8.98
C PHE A 346 -29.06 -0.22 -8.75
N VAL A 347 -28.42 -1.14 -8.02
CA VAL A 347 -28.97 -2.48 -7.77
C VAL A 347 -30.24 -2.40 -6.93
N GLY A 348 -30.26 -1.57 -5.89
CA GLY A 348 -31.44 -1.35 -5.06
C GLY A 348 -32.63 -0.79 -5.83
N SER A 349 -32.39 0.19 -6.71
CA SER A 349 -33.43 0.80 -7.54
C SER A 349 -33.98 -0.15 -8.59
N LEU A 350 -33.10 -0.93 -9.25
CA LEU A 350 -33.50 -1.91 -10.25
C LEU A 350 -34.31 -3.04 -9.60
N GLY A 351 -33.90 -3.54 -8.43
CA GLY A 351 -34.67 -4.52 -7.67
C GLY A 351 -36.04 -4.00 -7.25
N ALA A 352 -36.15 -2.72 -6.86
CA ALA A 352 -37.43 -2.08 -6.55
C ALA A 352 -38.32 -1.93 -7.80
N MET A 353 -37.76 -1.58 -8.96
CA MET A 353 -38.47 -1.46 -10.22
C MET A 353 -39.08 -2.80 -10.66
N VAL A 354 -38.31 -3.88 -10.62
CA VAL A 354 -38.79 -5.21 -11.01
C VAL A 354 -39.86 -5.73 -10.04
N ALA A 355 -39.68 -5.51 -8.73
CA ALA A 355 -40.66 -5.89 -7.71
C ALA A 355 -42.02 -5.20 -7.91
N ARG A 356 -42.03 -3.97 -8.42
CA ARG A 356 -43.27 -3.25 -8.79
C ARG A 356 -43.95 -3.83 -10.03
N ARG A 357 -43.17 -4.35 -10.98
CA ARG A 357 -43.70 -4.88 -12.25
C ARG A 357 -44.23 -6.30 -12.11
N TRP A 358 -43.62 -7.10 -11.21
CA TRP A 358 -43.93 -8.51 -11.00
C TRP A 358 -44.59 -8.71 -9.63
N THR A 359 -43.90 -9.32 -8.66
CA THR A 359 -44.41 -9.51 -7.30
C THR A 359 -43.39 -9.06 -6.24
N PRO A 360 -43.83 -8.56 -5.07
CA PRO A 360 -42.93 -8.20 -3.98
C PRO A 360 -42.04 -9.35 -3.49
N ARG A 361 -42.52 -10.60 -3.59
CA ARG A 361 -41.78 -11.81 -3.20
C ARG A 361 -40.55 -12.09 -4.09
N ALA A 362 -40.57 -11.63 -5.34
CA ALA A 362 -39.44 -11.79 -6.27
C ALA A 362 -38.26 -10.84 -5.97
N ARG A 363 -38.45 -9.81 -5.13
CA ARG A 363 -37.43 -8.79 -4.86
C ARG A 363 -36.18 -9.35 -4.22
N ALA A 364 -36.34 -10.13 -3.15
CA ALA A 364 -35.22 -10.70 -2.39
C ALA A 364 -34.34 -11.65 -3.25
N PRO A 365 -34.88 -12.68 -3.93
CA PRO A 365 -34.05 -13.57 -4.74
C PRO A 365 -33.39 -12.83 -5.92
N LEU A 366 -34.08 -11.86 -6.52
CA LEU A 366 -33.48 -11.03 -7.58
C LEU A 366 -32.31 -10.19 -7.08
N LEU A 367 -32.47 -9.49 -5.95
CA LEU A 367 -31.39 -8.71 -5.36
C LEU A 367 -30.18 -9.59 -5.00
N SER A 368 -30.43 -10.78 -4.45
CA SER A 368 -29.38 -11.76 -4.17
C SER A 368 -28.66 -12.19 -5.45
N LEU A 369 -29.40 -12.55 -6.51
CA LEU A 369 -28.82 -12.93 -7.80
C LEU A 369 -27.98 -11.80 -8.40
N MET A 370 -28.48 -10.57 -8.39
CA MET A 370 -27.77 -9.39 -8.88
C MET A 370 -26.50 -9.11 -8.05
N CYS A 371 -26.59 -9.17 -6.73
CA CYS A 371 -25.43 -8.99 -5.85
C CYS A 371 -24.39 -10.07 -6.12
N CYS A 372 -24.80 -11.34 -6.24
CA CYS A 372 -23.90 -12.45 -6.59
C CYS A 372 -23.24 -12.22 -7.95
N ALA A 373 -23.99 -11.84 -8.98
CA ALA A 373 -23.44 -11.56 -10.31
C ALA A 373 -22.42 -10.40 -10.30
N VAL A 374 -22.68 -9.36 -9.49
CA VAL A 374 -21.78 -8.21 -9.35
C VAL A 374 -20.53 -8.56 -8.55
N LEU A 375 -20.66 -9.36 -7.48
CA LEU A 375 -19.59 -9.67 -6.53
C LEU A 375 -18.69 -10.82 -6.95
N LEU A 376 -19.23 -11.82 -7.67
CA LEU A 376 -18.53 -13.07 -7.95
C LEU A 376 -17.13 -12.84 -8.56
N PRO A 377 -16.94 -11.94 -9.55
CA PRO A 377 -15.60 -11.68 -10.08
C PRO A 377 -14.63 -11.14 -9.02
N GLY A 378 -15.07 -10.19 -8.19
CA GLY A 378 -14.26 -9.63 -7.11
C GLY A 378 -13.90 -10.67 -6.06
N LEU A 379 -14.86 -11.53 -5.69
CA LEU A 379 -14.64 -12.61 -4.73
C LEU A 379 -13.62 -13.65 -5.25
N VAL A 380 -13.73 -14.04 -6.53
CA VAL A 380 -12.76 -14.96 -7.15
C VAL A 380 -11.35 -14.36 -7.14
N LYS A 381 -11.22 -13.04 -7.37
CA LYS A 381 -9.93 -12.34 -7.27
C LYS A 381 -9.38 -12.33 -5.86
N ILE A 382 -10.22 -12.02 -4.86
CA ILE A 382 -9.82 -12.03 -3.44
C ILE A 382 -9.32 -13.42 -3.04
N VAL A 383 -10.07 -14.49 -3.35
CA VAL A 383 -9.66 -15.86 -3.02
C VAL A 383 -8.34 -16.23 -3.70
N GLY A 384 -8.18 -15.92 -4.99
CA GLY A 384 -6.93 -16.17 -5.72
C GLY A 384 -5.74 -15.38 -5.16
N PHE A 385 -5.98 -14.13 -4.78
CA PHE A 385 -4.99 -13.26 -4.16
C PHE A 385 -4.55 -13.76 -2.78
N ASP A 386 -5.50 -14.05 -1.88
CA ASP A 386 -5.23 -14.52 -0.52
C ASP A 386 -4.55 -15.90 -0.56
N ALA A 387 -4.96 -16.79 -1.47
CA ALA A 387 -4.34 -18.10 -1.67
C ALA A 387 -2.85 -17.98 -2.03
N LEU A 388 -2.48 -16.98 -2.82
CA LEU A 388 -1.08 -16.67 -3.14
C LEU A 388 -0.37 -16.02 -1.95
N LEU A 389 -0.99 -15.09 -1.24
CA LEU A 389 -0.39 -14.48 -0.04
C LEU A 389 -0.03 -15.49 1.05
N LEU A 390 -0.77 -16.60 1.13
CA LEU A 390 -0.48 -17.72 2.03
C LEU A 390 0.72 -18.57 1.58
N LYS A 391 1.23 -18.39 0.37
CA LYS A 391 2.45 -19.05 -0.13
C LYS A 391 3.68 -18.21 0.17
N THR A 392 4.82 -18.87 0.36
CA THR A 392 6.11 -18.18 0.53
C THR A 392 6.57 -17.57 -0.80
N ASP A 393 6.87 -16.28 -0.76
CA ASP A 393 7.42 -15.47 -1.87
C ASP A 393 8.77 -16.02 -2.35
N THR A 394 9.01 -15.97 -3.67
CA THR A 394 10.27 -16.45 -4.27
C THR A 394 11.49 -15.74 -3.73
N ARG A 395 11.43 -14.46 -3.39
CA ARG A 395 12.55 -13.71 -2.79
C ARG A 395 12.90 -14.26 -1.40
N VAL A 396 11.89 -14.62 -0.60
CA VAL A 396 12.11 -15.26 0.70
C VAL A 396 12.73 -16.65 0.52
N LEU A 397 12.29 -17.42 -0.49
CA LEU A 397 12.90 -18.71 -0.81
C LEU A 397 14.35 -18.57 -1.29
N ALA A 398 14.64 -17.55 -2.10
CA ALA A 398 15.98 -17.27 -2.61
C ALA A 398 16.93 -16.95 -1.46
N ARG A 399 16.53 -16.05 -0.55
CA ARG A 399 17.30 -15.75 0.68
C ARG A 399 17.59 -17.02 1.47
N ARG A 400 16.55 -17.82 1.78
CA ARG A 400 16.71 -19.07 2.56
C ARG A 400 17.62 -20.08 1.87
N TYR A 401 17.56 -20.16 0.55
CA TYR A 401 18.44 -21.04 -0.22
C TYR A 401 19.89 -20.58 -0.10
N VAL A 402 20.18 -19.30 -0.33
CA VAL A 402 21.53 -18.73 -0.20
C VAL A 402 22.08 -18.96 1.20
N GLU A 403 21.31 -18.62 2.23
CA GLU A 403 21.73 -18.75 3.64
C GLU A 403 22.01 -20.19 4.07
N ARG A 404 21.39 -21.18 3.41
CA ARG A 404 21.57 -22.60 3.74
C ARG A 404 22.63 -23.28 2.89
N ALA A 405 22.68 -22.98 1.60
CA ALA A 405 23.47 -23.73 0.62
C ALA A 405 24.81 -23.06 0.28
N ILE A 406 24.91 -21.74 0.38
CA ILE A 406 26.12 -20.99 -0.02
C ILE A 406 26.99 -20.72 1.22
N PRO A 407 28.27 -21.11 1.22
CA PRO A 407 29.17 -20.92 2.36
C PRO A 407 29.29 -19.45 2.79
N PRO A 408 29.39 -19.16 4.10
CA PRO A 408 29.69 -17.81 4.58
C PRO A 408 31.00 -17.27 3.99
N GLY A 409 31.05 -15.96 3.74
CA GLY A 409 32.20 -15.27 3.15
C GLY A 409 32.24 -15.31 1.62
N THR A 410 31.41 -16.13 0.97
CA THR A 410 31.28 -16.19 -0.49
C THR A 410 30.88 -14.82 -1.07
N SER A 411 31.37 -14.49 -2.26
CA SER A 411 30.92 -13.27 -2.97
C SER A 411 29.61 -13.50 -3.70
N VAL A 412 28.63 -12.65 -3.41
CA VAL A 412 27.26 -12.76 -3.93
C VAL A 412 26.87 -11.43 -4.57
N CYS A 413 26.59 -11.46 -5.87
CA CYS A 413 25.99 -10.33 -6.56
C CYS A 413 24.53 -10.66 -6.86
N VAL A 414 23.62 -9.96 -6.21
CA VAL A 414 22.24 -9.88 -6.67
C VAL A 414 22.24 -8.83 -7.77
N VAL A 415 21.69 -9.13 -8.94
CA VAL A 415 21.51 -8.14 -10.00
C VAL A 415 20.04 -7.74 -10.00
N PRO A 416 19.63 -6.86 -9.05
CA PRO A 416 18.25 -6.46 -8.92
C PRO A 416 17.85 -5.58 -10.09
N LEU A 417 16.58 -5.67 -10.47
CA LEU A 417 16.03 -4.77 -11.48
C LEU A 417 15.67 -3.41 -10.90
N THR A 418 15.29 -3.31 -9.61
CA THR A 418 15.29 -2.05 -8.83
C THR A 418 15.13 -2.23 -7.30
N PHE A 419 14.49 -3.31 -6.80
CA PHE A 419 14.15 -3.45 -5.35
C PHE A 419 14.10 -4.90 -4.86
N SER A 420 15.03 -5.72 -5.34
CA SER A 420 15.03 -7.18 -5.15
C SER A 420 16.08 -7.68 -4.19
N GLU A 421 16.53 -6.79 -3.30
CA GLU A 421 17.52 -7.16 -2.30
C GLU A 421 16.96 -8.26 -1.41
N LEU A 422 17.70 -9.36 -1.33
CA LEU A 422 17.38 -10.51 -0.50
C LEU A 422 17.68 -10.27 0.99
N ASP A 423 18.11 -9.06 1.36
CA ASP A 423 18.50 -8.69 2.73
C ASP A 423 19.51 -9.67 3.34
N LEU A 424 20.51 -10.06 2.54
CA LEU A 424 21.65 -10.86 2.97
C LEU A 424 22.55 -10.02 3.87
N TYR A 425 23.22 -10.65 4.85
CA TYR A 425 24.13 -9.92 5.71
C TYR A 425 25.49 -9.73 5.04
N PRO A 426 26.07 -8.53 5.10
CA PRO A 426 27.46 -8.33 4.68
C PRO A 426 28.41 -9.04 5.66
N THR A 427 29.69 -9.09 5.33
CA THR A 427 30.73 -9.61 6.25
C THR A 427 30.86 -8.73 7.51
N SER A 428 31.43 -9.32 8.58
CA SER A 428 31.71 -8.59 9.83
C SER A 428 32.57 -7.35 9.62
N ASP A 429 33.55 -7.42 8.71
CA ASP A 429 34.42 -6.29 8.38
C ASP A 429 33.64 -5.15 7.71
N ALA A 430 32.76 -5.49 6.77
CA ALA A 430 31.93 -4.51 6.08
C ALA A 430 30.94 -3.84 7.06
N LEU A 431 30.30 -4.61 7.94
CA LEU A 431 29.43 -4.05 8.99
C LEU A 431 30.20 -3.17 9.97
N THR A 432 31.43 -3.54 10.34
CA THR A 432 32.28 -2.74 11.22
C THR A 432 32.64 -1.40 10.56
N ARG A 433 33.01 -1.41 9.27
CA ARG A 433 33.23 -0.17 8.49
C ARG A 433 31.98 0.69 8.41
N GLN A 434 30.82 0.08 8.12
CA GLN A 434 29.54 0.79 8.07
C GLN A 434 29.22 1.44 9.42
N MET A 435 29.40 0.71 10.52
CA MET A 435 29.18 1.21 11.88
C MET A 435 30.11 2.37 12.24
N GLN A 436 31.36 2.36 11.77
CA GLN A 436 32.34 3.43 11.98
C GLN A 436 32.04 4.68 11.12
N ALA A 437 31.53 4.48 9.90
CA ALA A 437 31.17 5.56 8.98
C ALA A 437 29.90 6.32 9.42
N GLU A 438 28.98 5.66 10.12
CA GLU A 438 27.73 6.26 10.56
C GLU A 438 27.86 7.03 11.91
N PRO A 439 27.19 8.17 12.07
CA PRO A 439 27.23 8.96 13.30
C PRO A 439 26.80 8.15 14.54
N PRO A 440 27.41 8.39 15.72
CA PRO A 440 26.95 7.82 16.98
C PRO A 440 25.46 8.10 17.21
N GLY A 441 24.71 7.08 17.63
CA GLY A 441 23.26 7.20 17.88
C GLY A 441 22.36 7.20 16.63
N SER A 442 22.92 7.14 15.43
CA SER A 442 22.10 6.99 14.21
C SER A 442 21.50 5.58 14.11
N ILE A 443 20.29 5.49 13.55
CA ILE A 443 19.58 4.22 13.35
C ILE A 443 20.40 3.30 12.44
N ARG A 444 21.06 3.83 11.40
CA ARG A 444 21.90 3.04 10.49
C ARG A 444 23.06 2.40 11.24
N ARG A 445 23.71 3.13 12.14
CA ARG A 445 24.74 2.57 13.03
C ARG A 445 24.18 1.48 13.95
N TRP A 446 23.01 1.70 14.55
CA TRP A 446 22.37 0.69 15.41
C TRP A 446 21.98 -0.57 14.63
N MET A 447 21.43 -0.43 13.42
CA MET A 447 21.13 -1.57 12.55
C MET A 447 22.40 -2.32 12.16
N ALA A 448 23.48 -1.63 11.80
CA ALA A 448 24.77 -2.25 11.50
C ALA A 448 25.33 -3.02 12.72
N SER A 449 25.27 -2.43 13.91
CA SER A 449 25.66 -3.08 15.18
C SER A 449 24.85 -4.33 15.47
N ALA A 450 23.52 -4.26 15.35
CA ALA A 450 22.62 -5.38 15.59
C ALA A 450 22.88 -6.56 14.64
N ARG A 451 23.15 -6.27 13.37
CA ARG A 451 23.51 -7.28 12.37
C ARG A 451 24.88 -7.88 12.65
N LEU A 452 25.84 -7.07 13.11
CA LEU A 452 27.18 -7.53 13.47
C LEU A 452 27.12 -8.51 14.66
N GLU A 453 26.35 -8.18 15.70
CA GLU A 453 26.09 -9.07 16.84
C GLU A 453 25.46 -10.40 16.39
N ALA A 454 24.47 -10.34 15.49
CA ALA A 454 23.83 -11.54 14.95
C ALA A 454 24.81 -12.44 14.15
N LEU A 455 25.75 -11.85 13.39
CA LEU A 455 26.82 -12.61 12.72
C LEU A 455 27.78 -13.25 13.73
N GLN A 456 28.21 -12.50 14.75
CA GLN A 456 29.12 -12.99 15.79
C GLN A 456 28.50 -14.14 16.59
N ALA A 457 27.19 -14.06 16.85
CA ALA A 457 26.40 -15.13 17.46
C ALA A 457 26.12 -16.31 16.51
N LYS A 458 26.60 -16.27 15.26
CA LYS A 458 26.35 -17.26 14.20
C LYS A 458 24.87 -17.49 13.92
N ALA A 459 24.02 -16.50 14.21
CA ALA A 459 22.59 -16.57 13.96
C ALA A 459 22.27 -16.46 12.46
N ARG A 460 23.10 -15.76 11.70
CA ARG A 460 23.03 -15.63 10.24
C ARG A 460 24.42 -15.67 9.60
N PRO A 461 24.55 -16.15 8.34
CA PRO A 461 25.80 -16.09 7.60
C PRO A 461 26.04 -14.70 6.99
N GLY A 462 27.30 -14.29 6.91
CA GLY A 462 27.73 -13.04 6.25
C GLY A 462 28.36 -13.32 4.89
N TYR A 463 28.15 -12.43 3.91
CA TYR A 463 28.60 -12.56 2.53
C TYR A 463 29.36 -11.33 2.06
N ARG A 464 30.24 -11.49 1.06
CA ARG A 464 30.80 -10.34 0.33
C ARG A 464 29.78 -9.89 -0.70
N LEU A 465 28.98 -8.89 -0.35
CA LEU A 465 27.90 -8.40 -1.20
C LEU A 465 28.47 -7.52 -2.31
N TRP A 466 28.24 -7.90 -3.54
CA TRP A 466 28.70 -7.20 -4.74
C TRP A 466 27.51 -6.55 -5.43
N GLU A 467 27.79 -5.42 -6.08
CA GLU A 467 26.85 -4.68 -6.91
C GLU A 467 27.29 -4.74 -8.38
N TYR A 468 26.31 -4.72 -9.29
CA TYR A 468 26.58 -4.59 -10.71
C TYR A 468 26.23 -3.16 -11.16
N ASP A 469 27.25 -2.39 -11.54
CA ASP A 469 27.05 -1.07 -12.10
C ASP A 469 26.71 -1.21 -13.59
N SER A 470 25.42 -1.05 -13.89
CA SER A 470 24.91 -1.11 -15.27
C SER A 470 25.44 -0.01 -16.20
N GLN A 471 25.99 1.11 -15.68
CA GLN A 471 26.55 2.17 -16.51
C GLN A 471 27.95 1.84 -16.99
N SER A 472 28.81 1.33 -16.09
CA SER A 472 30.17 0.92 -16.44
C SER A 472 30.27 -0.54 -16.92
N GLY A 473 29.24 -1.34 -16.68
CA GLY A 473 29.22 -2.77 -16.96
C GLY A 473 30.13 -3.59 -16.05
N ARG A 474 30.53 -3.05 -14.89
CA ARG A 474 31.50 -3.65 -13.97
C ARG A 474 30.89 -4.03 -12.63
N PHE A 475 31.54 -4.98 -11.96
CA PHE A 475 31.19 -5.35 -10.59
C PHE A 475 31.91 -4.43 -9.59
N VAL A 476 31.19 -4.08 -8.52
CA VAL A 476 31.66 -3.16 -7.49
C VAL A 476 31.42 -3.78 -6.11
N MET A 477 32.36 -3.59 -5.19
CA MET A 477 32.21 -3.94 -3.78
C MET A 477 32.75 -2.79 -2.93
N ASP A 478 31.95 -2.29 -1.99
CA ASP A 478 32.30 -1.14 -1.13
C ASP A 478 32.84 0.08 -1.93
N GLY A 479 32.22 0.37 -3.08
CA GLY A 479 32.61 1.47 -3.96
C GLY A 479 33.89 1.24 -4.79
N LYS A 480 34.50 0.05 -4.72
CA LYS A 480 35.67 -0.32 -5.52
C LYS A 480 35.29 -1.25 -6.66
N VAL A 481 35.77 -0.94 -7.86
CA VAL A 481 35.64 -1.83 -9.03
C VAL A 481 36.44 -3.10 -8.80
N MET A 482 35.82 -4.24 -9.08
CA MET A 482 36.42 -5.57 -8.93
C MET A 482 36.95 -6.07 -10.28
N ASP A 483 38.18 -6.60 -10.28
CA ASP A 483 38.80 -7.21 -11.46
C ASP A 483 38.40 -8.69 -11.66
N SER A 484 37.82 -9.30 -10.63
CA SER A 484 37.32 -10.67 -10.66
C SER A 484 35.80 -10.72 -10.77
N LEU A 485 35.27 -11.91 -11.04
CA LEU A 485 33.85 -12.18 -11.10
C LEU A 485 33.34 -12.69 -9.73
N PRO A 486 32.09 -12.39 -9.35
CA PRO A 486 31.51 -12.93 -8.12
C PRO A 486 31.41 -14.46 -8.17
N ASP A 487 31.39 -15.09 -7.01
CA ASP A 487 31.24 -16.55 -6.89
C ASP A 487 29.80 -16.96 -7.20
N VAL A 488 28.82 -16.14 -6.80
CA VAL A 488 27.39 -16.37 -7.01
C VAL A 488 26.75 -15.17 -7.70
N LEU A 489 26.00 -15.44 -8.79
CA LEU A 489 25.10 -14.50 -9.44
C LEU A 489 23.64 -14.87 -9.16
N ILE A 490 22.86 -13.90 -8.72
CA ILE A 490 21.41 -14.06 -8.55
C ILE A 490 20.72 -13.13 -9.53
N LEU A 491 20.06 -13.72 -10.52
CA LEU A 491 19.35 -13.00 -11.58
C LEU A 491 17.85 -13.06 -11.34
N GLU A 492 17.21 -11.90 -11.42
CA GLU A 492 15.77 -11.78 -11.36
C GLU A 492 15.18 -11.69 -12.77
N GLU A 493 14.06 -12.39 -12.96
CA GLU A 493 13.14 -12.18 -14.07
C GLU A 493 11.83 -11.58 -13.51
N SER A 494 11.61 -10.30 -13.84
CA SER A 494 10.44 -9.52 -13.41
C SER A 494 9.23 -9.75 -14.34
N PRO A 495 8.02 -9.94 -13.78
CA PRO A 495 6.79 -9.99 -14.56
C PRO A 495 6.33 -8.62 -15.07
N LEU A 496 6.87 -7.53 -14.52
CA LEU A 496 6.44 -6.16 -14.83
C LEU A 496 7.11 -5.65 -16.11
N PRO A 497 6.35 -5.19 -17.12
CA PRO A 497 6.91 -4.69 -18.38
C PRO A 497 7.74 -3.41 -18.25
N VAL A 498 7.40 -2.54 -17.29
CA VAL A 498 8.11 -1.25 -17.06
C VAL A 498 9.48 -1.45 -16.44
N LEU A 499 9.67 -2.57 -15.73
CA LEU A 499 11.02 -3.01 -15.36
C LEU A 499 11.59 -3.80 -16.54
N LYS A 500 12.90 -3.68 -16.80
CA LYS A 500 13.56 -4.58 -17.75
C LYS A 500 13.24 -6.01 -17.27
N ARG A 501 12.50 -6.81 -18.04
CA ARG A 501 11.99 -8.11 -17.56
C ARG A 501 13.09 -9.05 -17.09
N MET A 502 14.32 -8.85 -17.54
CA MET A 502 15.47 -9.63 -17.13
C MET A 502 16.67 -8.73 -16.85
N ALA A 503 17.61 -9.24 -16.07
CA ALA A 503 18.95 -8.67 -15.91
C ALA A 503 19.58 -8.28 -17.27
N PRO A 504 20.50 -7.29 -17.33
CA PRO A 504 21.14 -6.85 -18.56
C PRO A 504 21.70 -8.01 -19.40
N GLU A 505 21.66 -7.87 -20.72
CA GLU A 505 22.02 -8.95 -21.65
C GLU A 505 23.46 -9.43 -21.44
N GLU A 506 24.36 -8.51 -21.15
CA GLU A 506 25.76 -8.76 -20.84
C GLU A 506 25.91 -9.70 -19.65
N VAL A 507 25.14 -9.47 -18.58
CA VAL A 507 25.13 -10.29 -17.37
C VAL A 507 24.53 -11.67 -17.65
N ARG A 508 23.47 -11.76 -18.45
CA ARG A 508 22.87 -13.05 -18.84
C ARG A 508 23.85 -13.88 -19.68
N ASN A 509 24.51 -13.25 -20.64
CA ASN A 509 25.53 -13.89 -21.48
C ASN A 509 26.74 -14.35 -20.64
N LEU A 510 27.16 -13.52 -19.68
CA LEU A 510 28.19 -13.87 -18.71
C LEU A 510 27.79 -15.10 -17.87
N ALA A 511 26.58 -15.10 -17.30
CA ALA A 511 26.05 -16.21 -16.51
C ALA A 511 26.01 -17.51 -17.33
N ALA A 512 25.53 -17.47 -18.57
CA ALA A 512 25.48 -18.63 -19.45
C ALA A 512 26.87 -19.22 -19.79
N ARG A 513 27.89 -18.36 -19.92
CA ARG A 513 29.25 -18.76 -20.30
C ARG A 513 30.10 -19.25 -19.12
N LYS A 514 30.05 -18.53 -18.00
CA LYS A 514 31.00 -18.68 -16.88
C LYS A 514 30.39 -19.27 -15.61
N TYR A 515 29.08 -19.48 -15.57
CA TYR A 515 28.37 -20.00 -14.40
C TYR A 515 27.53 -21.23 -14.74
N THR A 516 27.14 -21.95 -13.69
CA THR A 516 26.20 -23.08 -13.74
C THR A 516 24.94 -22.68 -12.98
N LEU A 517 23.77 -22.91 -13.58
CA LEU A 517 22.49 -22.67 -12.92
C LEU A 517 22.27 -23.74 -11.84
N THR A 518 22.34 -23.37 -10.57
CA THR A 518 22.14 -24.30 -9.44
C THR A 518 20.67 -24.37 -9.03
N LYS A 519 19.95 -23.24 -9.09
CA LYS A 519 18.56 -23.19 -8.61
C LYS A 519 17.71 -22.22 -9.40
N SER A 520 16.50 -22.66 -9.76
CA SER A 520 15.41 -21.80 -10.23
C SER A 520 14.27 -21.82 -9.23
N LEU A 521 13.74 -20.64 -8.94
CA LEU A 521 12.57 -20.41 -8.08
C LEU A 521 11.54 -19.66 -8.92
N LEU A 522 10.55 -20.40 -9.40
CA LEU A 522 9.53 -19.88 -10.31
C LEU A 522 8.28 -19.46 -9.52
N ALA A 523 7.83 -18.24 -9.76
CA ALA A 523 6.54 -17.73 -9.33
C ALA A 523 5.46 -18.03 -10.39
N TYR A 524 5.84 -17.98 -11.66
CA TYR A 524 4.98 -18.16 -12.83
C TYR A 524 5.74 -18.81 -13.99
N ASP A 525 5.02 -19.51 -14.86
CA ASP A 525 5.55 -20.09 -16.10
C ASP A 525 5.10 -19.28 -17.35
N ASP A 526 3.90 -18.70 -17.31
CA ASP A 526 3.31 -17.95 -18.43
C ASP A 526 2.58 -16.69 -17.92
N LEU A 527 2.91 -15.53 -18.50
CA LEU A 527 2.30 -14.24 -18.17
C LEU A 527 1.06 -13.91 -19.03
N SER A 528 0.70 -14.77 -19.98
CA SER A 528 -0.44 -14.56 -20.89
C SER A 528 -1.73 -14.33 -20.12
N GLY A 529 -2.40 -13.21 -20.42
CA GLY A 529 -3.65 -12.81 -19.75
C GLY A 529 -3.48 -12.27 -18.33
N SER A 530 -2.25 -12.15 -17.81
CA SER A 530 -1.99 -11.50 -16.52
C SER A 530 -1.95 -9.98 -16.66
N VAL A 531 -2.59 -9.28 -15.74
CA VAL A 531 -2.60 -7.81 -15.70
C VAL A 531 -1.92 -7.35 -14.42
N PHE A 532 -1.00 -6.40 -14.51
CA PHE A 532 -0.25 -5.88 -13.36
C PHE A 532 -0.52 -4.40 -13.15
N ASP A 533 -0.28 -3.96 -11.91
CA ASP A 533 0.13 -2.58 -11.70
C ASP A 533 1.60 -2.47 -12.09
N GLU A 534 1.87 -1.86 -13.24
CA GLU A 534 3.17 -1.88 -13.91
C GLU A 534 4.32 -1.30 -13.07
N ARG A 535 4.01 -0.51 -12.05
CA ARG A 535 5.00 0.11 -11.15
C ARG A 535 5.07 -0.56 -9.79
N ASP A 536 4.21 -1.54 -9.53
CA ASP A 536 4.07 -2.15 -8.22
C ASP A 536 4.93 -3.41 -8.09
N ILE A 537 6.15 -3.21 -7.57
CA ILE A 537 7.17 -4.22 -7.22
C ILE A 537 6.75 -5.21 -6.11
N PHE A 538 5.47 -5.20 -5.75
CA PHE A 538 4.82 -6.30 -5.09
C PHE A 538 4.74 -7.57 -5.97
N TYR A 539 4.88 -7.42 -7.31
CA TYR A 539 4.93 -8.53 -8.28
C TYR A 539 3.71 -9.45 -8.28
N MET A 540 2.57 -8.92 -7.84
CA MET A 540 1.31 -9.64 -7.81
C MET A 540 0.35 -9.09 -8.86
N PRO A 541 -0.26 -9.97 -9.68
CA PRO A 541 -1.20 -9.51 -10.68
C PRO A 541 -2.50 -8.98 -10.06
N LEU A 542 -3.21 -8.17 -10.84
CA LEU A 542 -4.61 -7.74 -10.63
C LEU A 542 -5.61 -8.73 -11.26
N GLU A 543 -5.14 -9.56 -12.19
CA GLU A 543 -5.89 -10.58 -12.92
C GLU A 543 -4.95 -11.66 -13.47
N GLY A 544 -5.42 -12.90 -13.63
CA GLY A 544 -4.58 -14.01 -14.10
C GLY A 544 -3.91 -14.84 -13.00
N PHE A 545 -4.40 -14.78 -11.75
CA PHE A 545 -3.82 -15.49 -10.59
C PHE A 545 -3.56 -16.99 -10.80
N ARG A 546 -4.29 -17.65 -11.70
CA ARG A 546 -4.13 -19.09 -11.99
C ARG A 546 -2.78 -19.44 -12.60
N ASN A 547 -2.10 -18.47 -13.21
CA ASN A 547 -0.77 -18.68 -13.80
C ASN A 547 0.36 -18.55 -12.77
N PHE A 548 0.01 -18.22 -11.52
CA PHE A 548 0.95 -18.02 -10.43
C PHE A 548 0.84 -19.15 -9.42
N SER A 549 1.99 -19.70 -9.03
CA SER A 549 2.07 -20.71 -7.96
C SER A 549 2.35 -20.08 -6.59
N ARG A 550 2.91 -18.85 -6.58
CA ARG A 550 3.33 -18.09 -5.40
C ARG A 550 3.62 -16.62 -5.77
N PRO A 551 3.73 -15.71 -4.78
CA PRO A 551 4.11 -14.32 -5.03
C PRO A 551 5.60 -14.17 -5.37
N GLY A 552 5.93 -13.03 -5.97
CA GLY A 552 7.29 -12.62 -6.29
C GLY A 552 7.67 -12.81 -7.76
N PRO A 553 8.90 -12.44 -8.14
CA PRO A 553 9.44 -12.63 -9.47
C PRO A 553 10.03 -14.04 -9.65
N ASN A 554 10.38 -14.42 -10.87
CA ASN A 554 11.21 -15.61 -11.08
C ASN A 554 12.66 -15.29 -10.67
N ILE A 555 13.32 -16.21 -9.96
CA ILE A 555 14.69 -16.01 -9.48
C ILE A 555 15.56 -17.20 -9.87
N HIS A 556 16.72 -16.89 -10.45
CA HIS A 556 17.71 -17.87 -10.89
C HIS A 556 19.04 -17.63 -10.18
N ILE A 557 19.58 -18.67 -9.56
CA ILE A 557 20.81 -18.64 -8.78
C ILE A 557 21.87 -19.45 -9.51
N TYR A 558 22.98 -18.79 -9.80
CA TYR A 558 24.09 -19.32 -10.57
C TYR A 558 25.37 -19.32 -9.74
N GLU A 559 26.12 -20.41 -9.80
CA GLU A 559 27.44 -20.54 -9.19
C GLU A 559 28.54 -20.55 -10.25
N ARG A 560 29.63 -19.84 -10.00
CA ARG A 560 30.74 -19.71 -10.94
C ARG A 560 31.36 -21.08 -11.18
N ARG A 561 31.62 -21.41 -12.45
CA ARG A 561 32.33 -22.65 -12.79
C ARG A 561 33.75 -22.57 -12.27
N GLU A 562 34.22 -23.63 -11.63
CA GLU A 562 35.65 -23.79 -11.38
C GLU A 562 36.36 -23.79 -12.73
N GLU A 563 37.30 -22.86 -12.94
CA GLU A 563 38.15 -22.91 -14.12
C GLU A 563 39.01 -24.17 -13.98
N ALA A 564 38.90 -25.10 -14.93
CA ALA A 564 39.82 -26.22 -15.01
C ALA A 564 41.24 -25.66 -14.97
N PRO A 565 42.15 -26.18 -14.14
CA PRO A 565 43.53 -25.72 -14.16
C PRO A 565 44.02 -25.86 -15.60
N VAL A 566 44.53 -24.76 -16.15
CA VAL A 566 45.23 -24.78 -17.44
C VAL A 566 46.34 -25.81 -17.28
N SER A 567 46.20 -26.96 -17.93
CA SER A 567 47.28 -27.92 -18.04
C SER A 567 48.39 -27.22 -18.77
N ASP A 568 49.43 -26.87 -18.04
CA ASP A 568 50.70 -26.36 -18.55
C ASP A 568 51.44 -27.52 -19.25
N ASP A 569 50.81 -28.11 -20.27
CA ASP A 569 51.49 -28.95 -21.26
C ASP A 569 52.01 -28.02 -22.36
N GLY A 570 53.01 -27.22 -21.99
CA GLY A 570 53.95 -26.70 -22.95
C GLY A 570 54.64 -27.87 -23.66
N PRO A 571 54.82 -27.84 -24.99
CA PRO A 571 55.49 -28.93 -25.68
C PRO A 571 56.94 -29.02 -25.18
N ARG A 572 57.27 -30.13 -24.51
CA ARG A 572 58.66 -30.52 -24.30
C ARG A 572 59.24 -31.05 -25.61
N GLN A 573 60.10 -30.22 -26.19
CA GLN A 573 61.09 -30.46 -27.26
C GLN A 573 60.55 -30.72 -28.68
#